data_AF-A0A7C2N7M6-F1
#
_entry.id   AF-A0A7C2N7M6-F1
#
_cell.length_a   1.000
_cell.length_b   1.000
_cell.length_c   1.000
_cell.angle_alpha   90.00
_cell.angle_beta   90.00
_cell.angle_gamma   90.00
#
_symmetry.space_group_name_H-M   'P 1'
#
loop_
_entity.id
_entity.type
_entity.pdbx_description
1 polymer ?
#
loop_
_entity_poly.entity_id
_entity_poly.type
_entity_poly.pdbx_seq_one_letter_code
_entity_poly.pdbx_strand_id
1 'polypeptide(L)' 'MAEVIVGKNESLDNALKRFKRLVQKEGILSEIKKRDHYEKPSEKRKKRVRAAIIRQQKNSGRRRDE' A
#
# COMPACT_ATOMS: atom_id res chain seq x y z
N MET A 1 -10.38 -7.71 -0.74
CA MET A 1 -9.95 -8.40 -1.96
C MET A 1 -10.31 -7.46 -3.08
N ALA A 2 -9.31 -6.96 -3.79
CA ALA A 2 -9.54 -5.94 -4.80
C ALA A 2 -10.39 -6.51 -5.94
N GLU A 3 -11.53 -5.88 -6.20
CA GLU A 3 -12.43 -6.19 -7.31
C GLU A 3 -12.72 -4.90 -8.08
N VAL A 4 -12.76 -4.99 -9.42
CA VAL A 4 -13.12 -3.88 -10.31
C VAL A 4 -14.10 -4.38 -11.34
N ILE A 5 -15.29 -3.78 -11.34
CA ILE A 5 -16.30 -4.00 -12.38
C ILE A 5 -16.06 -2.97 -13.49
N VAL A 6 -15.90 -3.45 -14.72
CA VAL A 6 -15.65 -2.61 -15.90
C VAL A 6 -16.97 -2.05 -16.43
N GLY A 7 -17.02 -0.74 -16.65
CA GLY A 7 -18.20 -0.08 -17.21
C GLY A 7 -18.27 -0.20 -18.74
N LYS A 8 -19.48 -0.10 -19.32
CA LYS A 8 -19.71 -0.24 -20.78
C LYS A 8 -18.90 0.74 -21.66
N ASN A 9 -18.48 1.88 -21.11
CA ASN A 9 -17.70 2.92 -21.82
C ASN A 9 -16.29 3.12 -21.24
N GLU A 10 -15.74 2.12 -20.55
CA GLU A 10 -14.40 2.20 -19.99
C GLU A 10 -13.39 1.43 -20.84
N SER A 11 -12.27 2.06 -21.17
CA SER A 11 -11.12 1.35 -21.74
C SER A 11 -10.51 0.40 -20.71
N LEU A 12 -10.10 -0.79 -21.15
CA LEU A 12 -9.46 -1.82 -20.34
C LEU A 12 -8.27 -1.27 -19.53
N ASP A 13 -7.48 -0.37 -20.11
CA ASP A 13 -6.33 0.23 -19.44
C ASP A 13 -6.71 1.07 -18.22
N ASN A 14 -7.87 1.73 -18.26
CA ASN A 14 -8.37 2.50 -17.13
C ASN A 14 -8.85 1.56 -16.00
N ALA A 15 -9.51 0.46 -16.34
CA ALA A 15 -9.91 -0.54 -15.37
C ALA A 15 -8.68 -1.17 -14.68
N LEU A 16 -7.64 -1.51 -15.44
CA LEU A 16 -6.38 -2.05 -14.92
C LEU A 16 -5.65 -1.05 -14.00
N LYS A 17 -5.64 0.24 -14.35
CA LYS A 17 -5.07 1.29 -13.48
C LYS A 17 -5.83 1.40 -12.16
N ARG A 18 -7.17 1.35 -12.18
CA ARG A 18 -8.01 1.36 -10.96
C ARG A 18 -7.76 0.13 -10.11
N PHE A 19 -7.70 -1.05 -10.73
CA PHE A 19 -7.40 -2.30 -10.04
C PHE A 19 -6.02 -2.26 -9.37
N LYS A 20 -4.97 -1.81 -10.08
CA LYS A 20 -3.63 -1.66 -9.51
C LYS A 20 -3.62 -0.73 -8.29
N ARG A 21 -4.35 0.39 -8.35
CA ARG A 21 -4.50 1.29 -7.19
C ARG A 21 -5.23 0.63 -6.03
N LEU A 22 -6.28 -0.14 -6.28
CA LEU A 22 -7.01 -0.88 -5.24
C LEU A 22 -6.13 -1.95 -4.59
N VAL A 23 -5.38 -2.74 -5.36
CA VAL A 23 -4.41 -3.72 -4.85
C VAL A 23 -3.36 -3.06 -3.97
N GLN A 24 -2.86 -1.90 -4.37
CA GLN A 24 -1.91 -1.12 -3.58
C GLN A 24 -2.55 -0.57 -2.29
N LYS A 25 -3.79 -0.08 -2.37
CA LYS A 25 -4.54 0.46 -1.24
C LYS A 25 -4.86 -0.61 -0.19
N GLU A 26 -5.30 -1.78 -0.63
CA GLU A 26 -5.52 -2.94 0.24
C GLU A 26 -4.21 -3.51 0.79
N GLY A 27 -3.06 -3.19 0.17
CA GLY A 27 -1.76 -3.61 0.65
C GLY A 27 -1.48 -5.10 0.46
N ILE A 28 -2.22 -5.78 -0.44
CA ILE A 28 -2.14 -7.23 -0.69
C ILE A 28 -0.70 -7.67 -0.95
N LEU A 29 0.01 -6.95 -1.83
CA LEU A 29 1.41 -7.26 -2.14
C LEU A 29 2.35 -7.07 -0.93
N SER A 30 2.04 -6.11 -0.06
CA SER A 30 2.81 -5.89 1.17
C SER A 30 2.55 -6.99 2.21
N GLU A 31 1.35 -7.56 2.20
CA GLU A 31 0.97 -8.65 3.08
C GLU A 31 1.60 -9.98 2.66
N ILE A 32 1.60 -10.29 1.36
CA ILE A 32 2.29 -11.47 0.81
C ILE A 32 3.76 -11.45 1.26
N LYS A 33 4.47 -10.34 1.05
CA LYS A 33 5.88 -10.20 1.46
C LYS A 33 6.12 -10.34 2.97
N LYS A 34 5.14 -9.97 3.81
CA LYS A 34 5.23 -10.12 5.27
C LYS A 34 4.98 -11.55 5.74
N ARG A 35 4.25 -12.34 4.95
CA ARG A 35 3.88 -13.73 5.26
C ARG A 35 4.82 -14.76 4.62
N ASP A 36 5.63 -14.33 3.65
CA ASP A 36 6.56 -15.17 2.89
C ASP A 36 7.56 -15.94 3.77
N HIS A 37 7.98 -15.34 4.88
CA HIS A 37 8.85 -15.99 5.87
C HIS A 37 8.46 -15.60 7.29
N TYR A 38 8.80 -16.45 8.26
CA TYR A 38 8.62 -16.11 9.67
C TYR A 38 9.52 -14.94 10.06
N GLU A 39 8.90 -13.91 10.62
CA GLU A 39 9.58 -12.78 11.21
C GLU A 39 9.37 -12.79 12.73
N LYS A 40 10.46 -12.77 13.49
CA LYS A 40 10.40 -12.70 14.96
C LYS A 40 9.57 -11.48 15.41
N PRO A 41 8.73 -11.60 16.45
CA PRO A 41 7.87 -10.51 16.91
C PRO A 41 8.60 -9.18 17.18
N SER A 42 9.83 -9.25 17.69
CA SER A 42 10.68 -8.07 17.94
C SER A 42 11.05 -7.33 16.66
N GLU A 43 11.45 -8.05 15.62
CA GLU A 43 11.82 -7.47 14.32
C GLU A 43 10.59 -6.87 13.62
N LYS A 44 9.44 -7.54 13.71
CA LYS A 44 8.15 -7.01 13.23
C LYS A 44 7.78 -5.69 13.93
N ARG A 45 7.99 -5.60 15.25
CA ARG A 45 7.77 -4.36 16.03
C ARG A 45 8.72 -3.25 15.59
N LYS A 46 10.03 -3.55 15.44
CA LYS A 46 11.03 -2.58 14.97
C LYS A 46 10.68 -2.04 13.57
N LYS A 47 10.33 -2.90 12.62
CA LYS A 47 9.92 -2.49 11.26
C LYS A 47 8.67 -1.60 11.28
N ARG A 48 7.66 -1.93 12.12
CA ARG A 48 6.45 -1.13 12.26
C ARG A 48 6.75 0.29 12.76
N VAL A 49 7.58 0.42 13.80
CA VAL A 49 7.97 1.72 14.36
C VAL A 49 8.74 2.56 13.34
N ARG A 50 9.75 1.97 12.66
CA ARG A 50 10.50 2.68 11.61
C ARG A 50 9.59 3.17 10.48
N ALA A 51 8.66 2.32 10.02
CA ALA A 51 7.71 2.71 8.97
C ALA A 51 6.81 3.87 9.39
N ALA A 52 6.38 3.92 10.65
CA ALA A 52 5.59 5.03 11.19
C ALA A 52 6.38 6.35 11.24
N ILE A 53 7.62 6.32 11.71
CA ILE A 53 8.52 7.49 11.76
C ILE A 53 8.75 8.05 10.35
N ILE A 54 9.08 7.18 9.39
CA ILE A 54 9.29 7.60 7.99
C ILE A 54 8.03 8.23 7.40
N ARG A 55 6.85 7.66 7.69
CA ARG A 55 5.57 8.21 7.24
C ARG A 55 5.31 9.60 7.83
N GLN A 56 5.60 9.79 9.13
CA GLN A 56 5.44 11.07 9.81
C GLN A 56 6.38 12.13 9.23
N GLN A 57 7.66 11.80 9.02
CA GLN A 57 8.65 12.70 8.41
C GLN A 57 8.22 13.16 7.02
N LYS A 58 7.77 12.24 6.17
CA LYS A 58 7.25 12.57 4.83
C LYS A 58 6.03 13.49 4.89
N ASN A 59 5.14 13.28 5.85
CA ASN A 59 3.96 14.14 6.03
C ASN A 59 4.33 15.54 6.54
N SER A 60 5.31 15.65 7.43
CA SER A 60 5.81 16.94 7.94
C SER A 60 6.62 17.74 6.91
N GLY A 61 7.25 17.10 5.93
CA GLY A 61 7.83 17.79 4.77
C GLY A 61 6.73 18.39 3.90
N ARG A 62 5.73 17.58 3.57
CA ARG A 62 4.62 17.96 2.70
C ARG A 62 3.76 19.12 3.24
N ARG A 63 3.60 19.22 4.57
CA ARG A 63 2.88 20.31 5.24
C ARG A 63 3.66 21.63 5.35
N ARG A 64 4.97 21.61 5.07
CA ARG A 64 5.79 22.84 5.06
C ARG A 64 5.82 23.53 3.70
N ASP A 65 5.42 22.81 2.65
CA ASP A 65 5.35 23.31 1.27
C ASP A 65 3.92 23.74 0.85
N GLU A 66 2.93 23.62 1.76
CA GLU A 66 1.57 24.20 1.66
C GLU A 66 1.52 25.55 2.38
#